data_AF-A0A932DIJ7-F1
#
_entry.id   AF-A0A932DIJ7-F1
#
_cell.length_a   1.000
_cell.length_b   1.000
_cell.length_c   1.000
_cell.angle_alpha   90.00
_cell.angle_beta   90.00
_cell.angle_gamma   90.00
#
_symmetry.space_group_name_H-M   'P 1'
#
loop_
_entity.id
_entity.type
_entity.pdbx_description
1 polymer ?
#
loop_
_entity_poly.entity_id
_entity_poly.type
_entity_poly.pdbx_seq_one_letter_code
_entity_poly.pdbx_strand_id
1 'polypeptide(L)'
;VAVADFEDISLDSGVIPSDRMSEVLQALLQRQAGGRLRVISGEAVRAALRSRGYTPGDLVSPSRAAEVAGMVGANWLVTGRWTHLRVVSISVPEGPGTPPTRQGDAFAYAVIEIRVFDASARRVLFRDSFTGHANGGDYNSLLFAATEALYFAAIQITRL
;
A
#
# COMPACT_ATOMS: atom_id res chain seq x y z
N VAL A 1 -0.95 14.71 7.20
CA VAL A 1 -0.33 13.54 6.57
C VAL A 1 -0.72 13.49 5.12
N ALA A 2 0.22 13.28 4.22
CA ALA A 2 -0.02 13.04 2.81
C ALA A 2 0.36 11.59 2.47
N VAL A 3 -0.33 10.99 1.52
CA VAL A 3 -0.02 9.64 1.01
C VAL A 3 0.32 9.79 -0.46
N ALA A 4 1.51 9.38 -0.86
CA ALA A 4 1.88 9.28 -2.27
C ALA A 4 1.33 7.99 -2.87
N ASP A 5 1.17 7.97 -4.20
CA ASP A 5 0.86 6.74 -4.91
C ASP A 5 1.93 5.69 -4.63
N PHE A 6 1.52 4.42 -4.58
CA PHE A 6 2.47 3.35 -4.33
C PHE A 6 3.22 3.00 -5.62
N GLU A 7 4.50 2.71 -5.46
CA GLU A 7 5.29 2.11 -6.53
C GLU A 7 4.84 0.65 -6.70
N ASP A 8 4.45 0.26 -7.91
CA ASP A 8 4.21 -1.15 -8.22
C ASP A 8 5.50 -1.76 -8.78
N ILE A 9 6.20 -2.52 -7.94
CA ILE A 9 7.37 -3.31 -8.34
C ILE A 9 7.07 -4.82 -8.35
N SER A 10 5.79 -5.20 -8.22
CA SER A 10 5.41 -6.59 -8.24
C SER A 10 5.65 -7.18 -9.63
N LEU A 11 6.11 -8.44 -9.69
CA LEU A 11 6.23 -9.16 -10.95
C LEU A 11 4.86 -9.44 -11.60
N ASP A 12 3.79 -9.29 -10.81
CA ASP A 12 2.39 -9.45 -11.18
C ASP A 12 1.74 -8.11 -11.59
N SER A 13 2.57 -7.15 -12.00
CA SER A 13 2.20 -5.75 -12.25
C SER A 13 0.98 -5.62 -13.15
N GLY A 14 0.00 -4.81 -12.71
CA GLY A 14 -1.14 -4.40 -13.53
C GLY A 14 -2.50 -5.00 -13.16
N VAL A 15 -2.57 -5.86 -12.14
CA VAL A 15 -3.88 -6.37 -11.67
C VAL A 15 -4.61 -5.29 -10.87
N ILE A 16 -3.97 -4.64 -9.91
CA ILE A 16 -4.57 -3.57 -9.09
C ILE A 16 -3.87 -2.23 -9.38
N PRO A 17 -4.59 -1.20 -9.84
CA PRO A 17 -4.03 0.15 -10.00
C PRO A 17 -3.49 0.69 -8.67
N SER A 18 -2.25 1.21 -8.68
CA SER A 18 -1.56 1.65 -7.47
C SER A 18 -2.12 2.94 -6.86
N ASP A 19 -2.73 3.79 -7.69
CA ASP A 19 -3.48 4.98 -7.31
C ASP A 19 -4.73 4.64 -6.47
N ARG A 20 -5.47 3.60 -6.86
CA ARG A 20 -6.62 3.11 -6.10
C ARG A 20 -6.22 2.68 -4.68
N MET A 21 -5.01 2.15 -4.51
CA MET A 21 -4.53 1.67 -3.21
C MET A 21 -4.05 2.79 -2.29
N SER A 22 -3.45 3.85 -2.84
CA SER A 22 -3.09 5.02 -2.04
C SER A 22 -4.36 5.72 -1.53
N GLU A 23 -5.45 5.72 -2.30
CA GLU A 23 -6.77 6.22 -1.89
C GLU A 23 -7.39 5.37 -0.77
N VAL A 24 -7.28 4.04 -0.85
CA VAL A 24 -7.71 3.14 0.23
C VAL A 24 -6.99 3.46 1.54
N LEU A 25 -5.66 3.66 1.51
CA LEU A 25 -4.91 4.03 2.72
C LEU A 25 -5.35 5.40 3.24
N GLN A 26 -5.56 6.39 2.38
CA GLN A 26 -6.07 7.71 2.78
C GLN A 26 -7.41 7.60 3.52
N ALA A 27 -8.35 6.82 2.99
CA ALA A 27 -9.65 6.60 3.59
C ALA A 27 -9.52 5.89 4.97
N LEU A 28 -8.66 4.89 5.06
CA LEU A 28 -8.38 4.18 6.32
C LEU A 28 -7.77 5.10 7.38
N LEU A 29 -6.78 5.92 7.02
CA LEU A 29 -6.17 6.89 7.92
C LEU A 29 -7.18 7.94 8.39
N GLN A 30 -8.01 8.46 7.48
CA GLN A 30 -9.05 9.44 7.82
C GLN A 30 -10.07 8.86 8.81
N ARG A 31 -10.46 7.59 8.62
CA ARG A 31 -11.38 6.87 9.50
C ARG A 31 -10.76 6.54 10.86
N GLN A 32 -9.55 5.99 10.89
CA GLN A 32 -8.91 5.49 12.12
C GLN A 32 -8.30 6.59 12.98
N ALA A 33 -7.81 7.67 12.38
CA ALA A 33 -7.21 8.77 13.14
C ALA A 33 -8.25 9.59 13.91
N GLY A 34 -9.54 9.51 13.57
CA GLY A 34 -10.61 10.20 14.29
C GLY A 34 -10.42 11.72 14.35
N GLY A 35 -9.88 12.33 13.27
CA GLY A 35 -9.58 13.75 13.22
C GLY A 35 -8.21 14.17 13.77
N ARG A 36 -7.45 13.26 14.42
CA ARG A 36 -6.08 13.55 14.89
C ARG A 36 -5.09 13.79 13.75
N LEU A 37 -5.35 13.19 12.59
CA LEU A 37 -4.57 13.39 11.38
C LEU A 37 -5.43 14.09 10.33
N ARG A 38 -4.93 15.22 9.82
CA ARG A 38 -5.46 15.81 8.58
C ARG A 38 -4.85 15.08 7.39
N VAL A 39 -5.65 14.29 6.67
CA VAL A 39 -5.22 13.63 5.44
C VAL A 39 -5.32 14.60 4.27
N ILE A 40 -4.22 14.78 3.54
CA ILE A 40 -4.14 15.60 2.33
C ILE A 40 -4.49 14.73 1.12
N SER A 41 -5.19 15.29 0.14
CA SER A 41 -5.63 14.55 -1.04
C SER A 41 -4.45 14.04 -1.86
N GLY A 42 -4.59 12.81 -2.37
CA GLY A 42 -3.63 12.22 -3.29
C GLY A 42 -3.41 13.06 -4.54
N GLU A 43 -4.43 13.78 -5.04
CA GLU A 43 -4.27 14.66 -6.21
C GLU A 43 -3.30 15.82 -5.95
N ALA A 44 -3.27 16.39 -4.74
CA ALA A 44 -2.29 17.42 -4.40
C ALA A 44 -0.86 16.87 -4.42
N VAL A 45 -0.67 15.62 -3.97
CA VAL A 45 0.63 14.92 -4.01
C VAL A 45 1.03 14.61 -5.45
N ARG A 46 0.10 14.10 -6.26
CA ARG A 46 0.31 13.85 -7.70
C ARG A 46 0.67 15.14 -8.45
N ALA A 47 -0.01 16.24 -8.18
CA ALA A 47 0.30 17.54 -8.77
C ALA A 47 1.70 18.03 -8.36
N ALA A 48 2.08 17.88 -7.08
CA ALA A 48 3.41 18.23 -6.59
C ALA A 48 4.51 17.39 -7.28
N LEU A 49 4.31 16.08 -7.38
CA LEU A 49 5.22 15.18 -8.11
C LEU A 49 5.38 15.60 -9.57
N ARG A 50 4.26 15.81 -10.30
CA ARG A 50 4.28 16.25 -11.70
C ARG A 50 5.02 17.57 -11.89
N SER A 51 4.82 18.54 -11.00
CA SER A 51 5.48 19.84 -11.08
C SER A 51 7.00 19.80 -10.92
N ARG A 52 7.53 18.73 -10.29
CA ARG A 52 8.96 18.48 -10.08
C ARG A 52 9.54 17.46 -11.06
N GLY A 53 8.72 16.86 -11.91
CA GLY A 53 9.13 15.73 -12.76
C GLY A 53 9.50 14.49 -11.95
N TYR A 54 8.94 14.34 -10.75
CA TYR A 54 9.19 13.20 -9.87
C TYR A 54 8.14 12.10 -10.10
N THR A 55 8.56 10.87 -9.88
CA THR A 55 7.73 9.67 -9.79
C THR A 55 7.58 9.26 -8.32
N PRO A 56 6.61 8.39 -7.98
CA PRO A 56 6.50 7.87 -6.61
C PRO A 56 7.78 7.20 -6.09
N GLY A 57 8.51 6.47 -6.95
CA GLY A 57 9.78 5.81 -6.59
C GLY A 57 10.87 6.79 -6.16
N ASP A 58 10.85 8.02 -6.67
CA ASP A 58 11.82 9.07 -6.32
C ASP A 58 11.71 9.52 -4.86
N LEU A 59 10.58 9.25 -4.20
CA LEU A 59 10.33 9.62 -2.81
C LEU A 59 11.05 8.71 -1.80
N VAL A 60 11.83 7.73 -2.26
CA VAL A 60 12.82 7.04 -1.42
C VAL A 60 13.88 8.01 -0.91
N SER A 61 14.17 9.08 -1.65
CA SER A 61 15.11 10.12 -1.24
C SER A 61 14.49 11.04 -0.17
N PRO A 62 15.12 11.17 1.02
CA PRO A 62 14.67 12.09 2.06
C PRO A 62 14.50 13.54 1.58
N SER A 63 15.36 14.02 0.68
CA SER A 63 15.29 15.39 0.18
C SER A 63 14.05 15.61 -0.68
N ARG A 64 13.76 14.68 -1.59
CA ARG A 64 12.59 14.74 -2.48
C ARG A 64 11.29 14.52 -1.70
N ALA A 65 11.30 13.62 -0.73
CA ALA A 65 10.17 13.42 0.18
C ALA A 65 9.85 14.68 0.99
N ALA A 66 10.88 15.33 1.56
CA ALA A 66 10.70 16.59 2.30
C ALA A 66 10.17 17.72 1.42
N GLU A 67 10.70 17.83 0.19
CA GLU A 67 10.28 18.82 -0.79
C GLU A 67 8.79 18.67 -1.15
N VAL A 68 8.37 17.46 -1.54
CA VAL A 68 6.97 17.17 -1.89
C VAL A 68 6.05 17.38 -0.70
N ALA A 69 6.43 16.91 0.50
CA ALA A 69 5.67 17.13 1.72
C ALA A 69 5.49 18.61 2.03
N GLY A 70 6.55 19.41 1.88
CA GLY A 70 6.50 20.87 2.06
C GLY A 70 5.57 21.56 1.06
N MET A 71 5.59 21.14 -0.21
CA MET A 71 4.71 21.71 -1.26
C MET A 71 3.22 21.51 -0.97
N VAL A 72 2.86 20.37 -0.36
CA VAL A 72 1.46 20.06 -0.04
C VAL A 72 1.08 20.43 1.41
N GLY A 73 2.01 20.99 2.18
CA GLY A 73 1.79 21.35 3.59
C GLY A 73 1.63 20.15 4.52
N ALA A 74 2.26 19.01 4.21
CA ALA A 74 2.22 17.81 5.02
C ALA A 74 3.39 17.76 6.02
N ASN A 75 3.09 17.54 7.30
CA ASN A 75 4.12 17.20 8.29
C ASN A 75 4.74 15.83 8.02
N TRP A 76 3.90 14.87 7.62
CA TRP A 76 4.31 13.50 7.30
C TRP A 76 3.94 13.13 5.87
N LEU A 77 4.85 12.49 5.16
CA LEU A 77 4.62 11.88 3.86
C LEU A 77 4.73 10.37 3.97
N VAL A 78 3.65 9.66 3.65
CA VAL A 78 3.61 8.21 3.56
C VAL A 78 3.90 7.82 2.12
N THR A 79 4.88 6.94 1.96
CA THR A 79 5.25 6.33 0.67
C THR A 79 5.14 4.83 0.81
N GLY A 80 4.97 4.13 -0.30
CA GLY A 80 4.91 2.67 -0.27
C GLY A 80 5.28 2.04 -1.59
N ARG A 81 5.60 0.75 -1.51
CA ARG A 81 5.83 -0.10 -2.68
C ARG A 81 5.14 -1.46 -2.51
N TRP A 82 4.43 -1.90 -3.53
CA TRP A 82 3.91 -3.27 -3.61
C TRP A 82 5.05 -4.20 -4.00
N THR A 83 5.37 -5.15 -3.14
CA THR A 83 6.43 -6.13 -3.44
C THR A 83 5.85 -7.43 -3.96
N HIS A 84 4.65 -7.80 -3.51
CA HIS A 84 3.96 -9.01 -3.93
C HIS A 84 2.46 -8.81 -3.98
N LEU A 85 1.83 -9.32 -5.03
CA LEU A 85 0.39 -9.39 -5.18
C LEU A 85 0.05 -10.63 -6.02
N ARG A 86 -0.13 -11.79 -5.38
CA ARG A 86 -0.33 -13.05 -6.12
C ARG A 86 -1.44 -13.91 -5.54
N VAL A 87 -2.04 -14.69 -6.43
CA VAL A 87 -2.89 -15.84 -6.08
C VAL A 87 -2.00 -17.06 -5.96
N VAL A 88 -2.16 -17.82 -4.88
CA VAL A 88 -1.53 -19.11 -4.67
C VAL A 88 -2.62 -20.16 -4.73
N SER A 89 -2.54 -21.06 -5.71
CA SER A 89 -3.40 -22.24 -5.81
C SER A 89 -2.71 -23.41 -5.11
N ILE A 90 -3.37 -24.03 -4.14
CA ILE A 90 -2.90 -25.28 -3.55
C ILE A 90 -3.30 -26.42 -4.50
N SER A 91 -2.36 -26.85 -5.35
CA SER A 91 -2.50 -28.10 -6.10
C SER A 91 -2.03 -29.24 -5.21
N VAL A 92 -2.97 -30.03 -4.68
CA VAL A 92 -2.63 -31.32 -4.04
C VAL A 92 -2.45 -32.36 -5.16
N PRO A 93 -1.36 -33.15 -5.18
CA PRO A 93 -1.16 -34.16 -6.22
C PRO A 93 -2.32 -35.17 -6.21
N GLU A 94 -2.93 -35.37 -7.38
CA GLU A 94 -3.99 -36.36 -7.57
C GLU A 94 -3.40 -37.78 -7.47
N GLY A 95 -3.65 -38.47 -6.36
CA GLY A 95 -3.41 -39.90 -6.21
C GLY A 95 -4.67 -40.73 -6.46
N PRO A 96 -4.57 -42.00 -6.88
CA PRO A 96 -5.73 -42.88 -7.00
C PRO A 96 -6.37 -43.07 -5.60
N GLY A 97 -7.64 -42.66 -5.47
CA GLY A 97 -8.41 -42.73 -4.21
C GLY A 97 -8.57 -41.40 -3.47
N THR A 98 -8.00 -40.31 -3.98
CA THR A 98 -8.22 -38.97 -3.42
C THR A 98 -9.60 -38.44 -3.89
N PRO A 99 -10.49 -37.99 -2.99
CA PRO A 99 -11.77 -37.42 -3.41
C PRO A 99 -11.56 -36.20 -4.32
N PRO A 100 -12.49 -35.90 -5.24
CA PRO A 100 -12.37 -34.75 -6.13
C PRO A 100 -12.21 -33.49 -5.30
N THR A 101 -11.16 -32.73 -5.60
CA THR A 101 -10.79 -31.48 -4.94
C THR A 101 -11.98 -30.54 -4.99
N ARG A 102 -12.41 -30.03 -3.83
CA ARG A 102 -13.30 -28.87 -3.84
C ARG A 102 -12.52 -27.72 -4.47
N GLN A 103 -13.08 -27.15 -5.53
CA GLN A 103 -12.66 -25.85 -6.07
C GLN A 103 -12.75 -24.84 -4.90
N GLY A 104 -11.63 -24.59 -4.20
CA GLY A 104 -11.66 -23.98 -2.88
C GLY A 104 -10.32 -23.57 -2.26
N ASP A 105 -9.20 -24.20 -2.62
CA ASP A 105 -7.94 -23.93 -1.91
C ASP A 105 -7.00 -22.98 -2.66
N ALA A 106 -7.57 -21.90 -3.22
CA ALA A 106 -6.77 -20.76 -3.67
C ALA A 106 -6.84 -19.65 -2.62
N PHE A 107 -5.72 -19.00 -2.34
CA PHE A 107 -5.69 -17.80 -1.51
C PHE A 107 -4.88 -16.70 -2.20
N ALA A 108 -5.34 -15.47 -2.04
CA ALA A 108 -4.60 -14.28 -2.41
C ALA A 108 -3.78 -13.81 -1.22
N TYR A 109 -2.58 -13.31 -1.46
CA TYR A 109 -1.88 -12.51 -0.47
C TYR A 109 -1.19 -11.31 -1.13
N ALA A 110 -1.07 -10.24 -0.35
CA ALA A 110 -0.51 -8.98 -0.78
C ALA A 110 0.52 -8.50 0.26
N VAL A 111 1.67 -8.02 -0.21
CA VAL A 111 2.73 -7.46 0.64
C VAL A 111 3.05 -6.05 0.19
N ILE A 112 2.92 -5.11 1.12
CA ILE A 112 3.26 -3.70 0.92
C ILE A 112 4.34 -3.28 1.92
N GLU A 113 5.38 -2.65 1.41
CA GLU A 113 6.32 -1.91 2.24
C GLU A 113 5.85 -0.47 2.35
N ILE A 114 5.79 0.04 3.58
CA ILE A 114 5.42 1.42 3.88
C ILE A 114 6.59 2.14 4.54
N ARG A 115 6.74 3.42 4.22
CA ARG A 115 7.65 4.35 4.92
C ARG A 115 6.90 5.62 5.27
N VAL A 116 7.04 6.08 6.51
CA VAL A 116 6.54 7.39 6.96
C VAL A 116 7.72 8.31 7.15
N PHE A 117 7.72 9.39 6.40
CA PHE A 117 8.74 10.43 6.43
C PHE A 117 8.25 11.65 7.18
N ASP A 118 9.06 12.16 8.12
CA ASP A 118 8.85 13.45 8.77
C ASP A 118 9.53 14.56 7.97
N ALA A 119 8.71 15.44 7.40
CA ALA A 119 9.16 16.55 6.58
C ALA A 119 9.96 17.58 7.38
N SER A 120 9.61 17.79 8.65
CA SER A 120 10.24 18.79 9.52
C SER A 120 11.62 18.33 9.97
N ALA A 121 11.73 17.07 10.42
CA ALA A 121 12.97 16.46 10.89
C ALA A 121 13.82 15.86 9.75
N ARG A 122 13.30 15.85 8.51
CA ARG A 122 13.91 15.28 7.31
C ARG A 122 14.41 13.84 7.51
N ARG A 123 13.63 13.01 8.21
CA ARG A 123 14.00 11.63 8.54
C ARG A 123 12.83 10.67 8.37
N VAL A 124 13.16 9.40 8.19
CA VAL A 124 12.17 8.31 8.26
C VAL A 124 11.82 8.07 9.73
N LEU A 125 10.53 8.19 10.07
CA LEU A 125 10.01 7.85 11.40
C LEU A 125 9.74 6.36 11.53
N PHE A 126 9.28 5.76 10.44
CA PHE A 126 8.77 4.40 10.42
C PHE A 126 9.00 3.77 9.05
N ARG A 127 9.40 2.50 9.06
CA ARG A 127 9.47 1.64 7.88
C ARG A 127 9.12 0.23 8.29
N ASP A 128 8.15 -0.37 7.62
CA ASP A 128 7.75 -1.75 7.87
C ASP A 128 7.07 -2.39 6.65
N SER A 129 6.88 -3.70 6.70
CA SER A 129 6.16 -4.47 5.69
C SER A 129 4.87 -5.03 6.28
N PHE A 130 3.78 -4.90 5.54
CA PHE A 130 2.48 -5.40 5.92
C PHE A 130 2.01 -6.44 4.93
N THR A 131 1.50 -7.55 5.47
CA THR A 131 0.94 -8.64 4.69
C THR A 131 -0.55 -8.73 4.97
N GLY A 132 -1.32 -8.92 3.90
CA GLY A 132 -2.73 -9.27 3.98
C GLY A 132 -3.02 -10.51 3.15
N HIS A 133 -4.09 -11.19 3.51
CA HIS A 133 -4.52 -12.48 2.98
C HIS A 133 -6.02 -12.45 2.71
N ALA A 134 -6.45 -13.21 1.71
CA ALA A 134 -7.86 -13.46 1.47
C ALA A 134 -8.05 -14.83 0.84
N ASN A 135 -9.17 -15.48 1.18
CA ASN A 135 -9.57 -16.71 0.53
C ASN A 135 -10.05 -16.42 -0.91
N GLY A 136 -9.80 -17.35 -1.81
CA GLY A 136 -10.14 -17.29 -3.23
C GLY A 136 -8.95 -16.93 -4.13
N GLY A 137 -9.15 -17.15 -5.43
CA GLY A 137 -8.13 -16.98 -6.45
C GLY A 137 -8.53 -16.01 -7.55
N ASP A 138 -9.39 -15.06 -7.23
CA ASP A 138 -9.90 -14.06 -8.16
C ASP A 138 -9.38 -12.65 -7.84
N TYR A 139 -9.78 -11.69 -8.67
CA TYR A 139 -9.45 -10.28 -8.51
C TYR A 139 -9.93 -9.68 -7.18
N ASN A 140 -11.10 -10.11 -6.69
CA ASN A 140 -11.66 -9.60 -5.44
C ASN A 140 -10.85 -10.10 -4.24
N SER A 141 -10.41 -11.37 -4.26
CA SER A 141 -9.50 -11.90 -3.24
C SER A 141 -8.20 -11.07 -3.18
N LEU A 142 -7.63 -10.69 -4.31
CA LEU A 142 -6.44 -9.81 -4.34
C LEU A 142 -6.73 -8.42 -3.74
N LEU A 143 -7.88 -7.82 -4.07
CA LEU A 143 -8.31 -6.55 -3.47
C LEU A 143 -8.50 -6.65 -1.96
N PHE A 144 -9.09 -7.75 -1.47
CA PHE A 144 -9.28 -7.97 -0.04
C PHE A 144 -7.95 -8.14 0.68
N ALA A 145 -7.03 -8.94 0.13
CA ALA A 145 -5.69 -9.10 0.69
C ALA A 145 -4.92 -7.77 0.72
N ALA A 146 -4.96 -6.98 -0.35
CA ALA A 146 -4.36 -5.65 -0.41
C ALA A 146 -4.96 -4.71 0.64
N THR A 147 -6.29 -4.70 0.76
CA THR A 147 -7.01 -3.87 1.74
C THR A 147 -6.67 -4.26 3.18
N GLU A 148 -6.52 -5.55 3.46
CA GLU A 148 -6.11 -6.04 4.78
C GLU A 148 -4.68 -5.57 5.14
N ALA A 149 -3.73 -5.66 4.21
CA ALA A 149 -2.37 -5.15 4.42
C ALA A 149 -2.38 -3.64 4.74
N LEU A 150 -3.15 -2.85 3.98
CA LEU A 150 -3.31 -1.40 4.21
C LEU A 150 -4.02 -1.09 5.52
N TYR A 151 -4.96 -1.93 5.95
CA TYR A 151 -5.63 -1.78 7.23
C TYR A 151 -4.65 -1.88 8.40
N PHE A 152 -3.75 -2.88 8.38
CA PHE A 152 -2.70 -3.00 9.39
C PHE A 152 -1.69 -1.86 9.32
N ALA A 153 -1.33 -1.42 8.12
CA ALA A 153 -0.47 -0.24 7.94
C ALA A 153 -1.09 1.01 8.58
N ALA A 154 -2.38 1.27 8.32
CA ALA A 154 -3.08 2.41 8.89
C ALA A 154 -3.11 2.38 10.44
N ILE A 155 -3.30 1.20 11.03
CA ILE A 155 -3.27 1.03 12.50
C ILE A 155 -1.92 1.45 13.05
N GLN A 156 -0.82 1.04 12.42
CA GLN A 156 0.51 1.40 12.91
C GLN A 156 0.82 2.88 12.69
N ILE A 157 0.48 3.44 11.54
CA ILE A 157 0.71 4.86 11.23
C ILE A 157 -0.05 5.78 12.21
N THR A 158 -1.28 5.43 12.61
CA THR A 158 -2.08 6.24 13.55
C THR A 158 -1.61 6.18 15.01
N ARG A 159 -0.61 5.35 15.31
CA ARG A 159 0.04 5.21 16.62
C ARG A 159 1.40 5.91 16.72
N LEU A 160 1.93 6.40 15.59
CA LEU A 160 3.12 7.27 15.57
C LEU A 160 2.82 8.61 16.25
#